data_AF-A0A3B0YKV7-F1
#
_entry.id   AF-A0A3B0YKV7-F1
#
_cell.length_a   1.000
_cell.length_b   1.000
_cell.length_c   1.000
_cell.angle_alpha   90.00
_cell.angle_beta   90.00
_cell.angle_gamma   90.00
#
_symmetry.space_group_name_H-M   'P 1'
#
loop_
_entity.id
_entity.type
_entity.pdbx_description
1 polymer ?
#
loop_
_entity_poly.entity_id
_entity_poly.type
_entity_poly.pdbx_seq_one_letter_code
_entity_poly.pdbx_strand_id
1 'polypeptide(L)'
;MKKSKIVTLLSIIIAFTLISSAARAAPLVEDDPKTIAIYELFSATKMKSTFRQTIAKMLDLQIKQRPQMAPYRAVMLKFFAKYMGWNSLKADMAKIYASKFTVAEIKKLTAFYQTPLGIKTALLLPQLAAEGAALGQRKVQANLGELRKMIVAETAKIKAKK
;
A
#
# COMPACT_ATOMS: atom_id res chain seq x y z
N MET A 1 16.33 -20.42 -28.23
CA MET A 1 15.41 -20.71 -27.09
C MET A 1 15.83 -20.15 -25.71
N LYS A 2 16.89 -19.33 -25.55
CA LYS A 2 17.33 -18.83 -24.21
C LYS A 2 16.87 -17.41 -23.82
N LYS A 3 16.37 -16.59 -24.74
CA LYS A 3 15.89 -15.22 -24.44
C LYS A 3 14.42 -15.15 -23.96
N SER A 4 13.65 -16.22 -24.15
CA SER A 4 12.20 -16.22 -23.88
C SER A 4 11.83 -16.31 -22.38
N LYS A 5 12.73 -16.78 -21.51
CA LYS A 5 12.44 -16.94 -20.07
C LYS A 5 12.64 -15.66 -19.24
N ILE A 6 13.36 -14.68 -19.78
CA ILE A 6 13.59 -13.37 -19.10
C ILE A 6 12.37 -12.46 -19.27
N VAL A 7 11.66 -12.56 -20.40
CA VAL A 7 10.48 -11.73 -20.70
C VAL A 7 9.26 -12.13 -19.86
N THR A 8 9.12 -13.41 -19.51
CA THR A 8 8.01 -13.89 -18.66
C THR A 8 8.12 -13.44 -17.20
N LEU A 9 9.26 -12.86 -16.81
CA LEU A 9 9.49 -12.32 -15.47
C LEU A 9 8.99 -10.87 -15.32
N LEU A 10 8.68 -10.20 -16.44
CA LEU A 10 8.31 -8.77 -16.47
C LEU A 10 6.78 -8.52 -16.41
N SER A 11 5.95 -9.56 -16.43
CA SER A 11 4.49 -9.44 -16.67
C SER A 11 3.63 -9.10 -15.45
N ILE A 12 4.18 -8.65 -14.33
CA ILE A 12 3.35 -8.16 -13.19
C ILE A 12 3.23 -6.63 -13.31
N ILE A 13 2.57 -6.18 -14.38
CA ILE A 13 2.17 -4.77 -14.54
C ILE A 13 0.74 -4.63 -14.04
N ILE A 14 0.65 -4.30 -12.75
CA ILE A 14 -0.19 -3.23 -12.18
C ILE A 14 -1.54 -3.05 -12.90
N ALA A 15 -2.54 -3.85 -12.54
CA ALA A 15 -3.94 -3.51 -12.74
C ALA A 15 -4.43 -2.66 -11.55
N PHE A 16 -4.08 -1.38 -11.55
CA PHE A 16 -4.70 -0.40 -10.66
C PHE A 16 -4.90 0.92 -11.40
N THR A 17 -5.80 0.93 -12.38
CA THR A 17 -6.30 2.16 -13.00
C THR A 17 -7.67 2.48 -12.42
N LEU A 18 -7.66 3.10 -11.24
CA LEU A 18 -8.74 4.03 -10.87
C LEU A 18 -8.41 5.37 -11.51
N ILE A 19 -9.13 5.70 -12.58
CA ILE A 19 -9.11 7.04 -13.17
C ILE A 19 -9.82 7.95 -12.17
N SER A 20 -9.04 8.56 -11.27
CA SER A 20 -9.49 9.74 -10.54
C SER A 20 -9.01 10.96 -11.31
N SER A 21 -9.96 11.79 -11.77
CA SER A 21 -9.68 13.12 -12.29
C SER A 21 -8.95 13.91 -11.19
N ALA A 22 -7.63 14.03 -11.32
CA ALA A 22 -6.84 14.84 -10.42
C ALA A 22 -6.99 16.28 -10.87
N ALA A 23 -7.71 17.09 -10.08
CA ALA A 23 -7.50 18.53 -10.09
C ALA A 23 -6.00 18.76 -10.03
N ARG A 24 -5.46 19.51 -11.00
CA ARG A 24 -4.03 19.72 -11.14
C ARG A 24 -3.52 20.52 -9.95
N ALA A 25 -3.07 19.80 -8.92
CA ALA A 25 -2.44 20.42 -7.76
C ALA A 25 -1.20 21.18 -8.25
N ALA A 26 -1.10 22.45 -7.87
CA ALA A 26 0.10 23.24 -8.10
C ALA A 26 1.32 22.50 -7.49
N PRO A 27 2.50 22.60 -8.11
CA PRO A 27 3.71 22.02 -7.53
C PRO A 27 3.92 22.59 -6.12
N LEU A 28 4.12 21.70 -5.15
CA LEU A 28 4.53 22.12 -3.80
C LEU A 28 5.88 22.82 -3.88
N VAL A 29 6.01 23.90 -3.11
CA VAL A 29 7.26 24.64 -2.96
C VAL A 29 7.98 24.01 -1.77
N GLU A 30 9.24 23.60 -1.96
CA GLU A 30 9.93 22.76 -0.96
C GLU A 30 10.04 23.43 0.42
N ASP A 31 10.05 24.77 0.46
CA ASP A 31 10.14 25.59 1.67
C ASP A 31 8.79 26.14 2.16
N ASP A 32 7.66 25.70 1.61
CA ASP A 32 6.36 26.16 2.11
C ASP A 32 6.03 25.54 3.50
N PRO A 33 5.37 26.30 4.41
CA PRO A 33 5.09 25.82 5.77
C PRO A 33 4.29 24.52 5.83
N LYS A 34 3.49 24.21 4.80
CA LYS A 34 2.69 22.99 4.73
C LYS A 34 3.56 21.79 4.35
N THR A 35 4.44 21.95 3.37
CA THR A 35 5.41 20.93 2.97
C THR A 35 6.37 20.59 4.12
N ILE A 36 6.88 21.60 4.84
CA ILE A 36 7.72 21.41 6.03
C ILE A 36 6.98 20.58 7.09
N ALA A 37 5.76 20.98 7.46
CA ALA A 37 4.97 20.27 8.47
C ALA A 37 4.67 18.80 8.06
N ILE A 38 4.43 18.55 6.77
CA ILE A 38 4.21 17.18 6.26
C ILE A 38 5.50 16.36 6.33
N TYR A 39 6.66 16.95 6.04
CA TYR A 39 7.94 16.27 6.17
C TYR A 39 8.28 15.93 7.63
N GLU A 40 7.91 16.78 8.58
CA GLU A 40 7.98 16.48 10.00
C GLU A 40 7.10 15.29 10.37
N LEU A 41 5.85 15.24 9.89
CA LEU A 41 4.95 14.09 10.07
C LEU A 41 5.56 12.81 9.52
N PHE A 42 6.15 12.84 8.32
CA PHE A 42 6.81 11.69 7.71
C PHE A 42 8.01 11.21 8.52
N SER A 43 8.74 12.13 9.14
CA SER A 43 9.84 11.81 10.06
C SER A 43 9.33 11.17 11.34
N ALA A 44 8.33 11.78 12.00
CA ALA A 44 7.73 11.29 13.23
C ALA A 44 7.14 9.88 13.07
N THR A 45 6.56 9.58 11.91
CA THR A 45 5.99 8.27 11.56
C THR A 45 7.01 7.30 10.95
N LYS A 46 8.29 7.68 10.86
CA LYS A 46 9.39 6.87 10.30
C LYS A 46 9.11 6.36 8.89
N MET A 47 8.40 7.16 8.08
CA MET A 47 7.86 6.73 6.78
C MET A 47 8.96 6.27 5.81
N LYS A 48 10.12 6.95 5.78
CA LYS A 48 11.29 6.54 4.98
C LYS A 48 11.75 5.12 5.28
N SER A 49 11.92 4.78 6.56
CA SER A 49 12.38 3.45 6.95
C SER A 49 11.30 2.39 6.71
N THR A 50 10.04 2.72 7.00
CA THR A 50 8.90 1.84 6.76
C THR A 50 8.80 1.48 5.28
N PHE A 51 8.88 2.48 4.38
CA PHE A 51 8.81 2.25 2.94
C PHE A 51 9.94 1.33 2.46
N ARG A 52 11.18 1.59 2.89
CA ARG A 52 12.34 0.75 2.57
C ARG A 52 12.17 -0.69 3.06
N GLN A 53 11.68 -0.88 4.29
CA GLN A 53 11.45 -2.20 4.86
C GLN A 53 10.33 -2.94 4.13
N THR A 54 9.25 -2.25 3.76
CA THR A 54 8.13 -2.85 3.02
C THR A 54 8.57 -3.34 1.64
N ILE A 55 9.34 -2.54 0.89
CA ILE A 55 9.90 -2.97 -0.40
C ILE A 55 10.76 -4.23 -0.22
N ALA A 56 11.67 -4.22 0.75
CA ALA A 56 12.53 -5.37 1.00
C ALA A 56 11.73 -6.62 1.39
N LYS A 57 10.78 -6.49 2.33
CA LYS A 57 9.93 -7.61 2.76
C LYS A 57 9.10 -8.19 1.61
N MET A 58 8.48 -7.34 0.78
CA MET A 58 7.69 -7.80 -0.36
C MET A 58 8.56 -8.49 -1.40
N LEU A 59 9.76 -7.98 -1.65
CA LEU A 59 10.73 -8.64 -2.53
C LEU A 59 11.16 -10.01 -1.96
N ASP A 60 11.46 -10.07 -0.67
CA ASP A 60 11.86 -11.31 0.00
C ASP A 60 10.74 -12.36 -0.02
N LEU A 61 9.47 -11.94 0.13
CA LEU A 61 8.31 -12.81 -0.04
C LEU A 61 8.19 -13.35 -1.47
N GLN A 62 8.43 -12.52 -2.49
CA GLN A 62 8.42 -12.97 -3.89
C GLN A 62 9.59 -13.94 -4.19
N ILE A 63 10.77 -13.69 -3.64
CA ILE A 63 11.92 -14.60 -3.76
C ILE A 63 11.63 -15.93 -3.08
N LYS A 64 10.98 -15.93 -1.91
CA LYS A 64 10.56 -17.16 -1.23
C LYS A 64 9.59 -17.98 -2.08
N GLN A 65 8.69 -17.33 -2.82
CA GLN A 65 7.79 -18.00 -3.76
C GLN A 65 8.49 -18.44 -5.06
N ARG A 66 9.56 -17.74 -5.47
CA ARG A 66 10.31 -17.98 -6.71
C ARG A 66 11.82 -17.93 -6.45
N PRO A 67 12.43 -19.01 -5.92
CA PRO A 67 13.83 -19.04 -5.52
C PRO A 67 14.82 -18.66 -6.64
N GLN A 68 14.46 -18.85 -7.91
CA GLN A 68 15.24 -18.43 -9.07
C GLN A 68 15.52 -16.92 -9.14
N MET A 69 14.78 -16.12 -8.37
CA MET A 69 14.94 -14.67 -8.27
C MET A 69 16.05 -14.24 -7.32
N ALA A 70 16.51 -15.13 -6.42
CA ALA A 70 17.46 -14.79 -5.37
C ALA A 70 18.75 -14.10 -5.89
N PRO A 71 19.37 -14.54 -7.01
CA PRO A 71 20.58 -13.88 -7.53
C PRO A 71 20.36 -12.42 -7.94
N TYR A 72 19.13 -12.03 -8.29
CA TYR A 72 18.81 -10.68 -8.77
C TYR A 72 18.34 -9.73 -7.66
N ARG A 73 18.29 -10.19 -6.39
CA ARG A 73 17.77 -9.41 -5.26
C ARG A 73 18.41 -8.03 -5.16
N ALA A 74 19.74 -7.94 -5.23
CA ALA A 74 20.46 -6.68 -5.12
C ALA A 74 20.10 -5.71 -6.27
N VAL A 75 19.99 -6.22 -7.50
CA VAL A 75 19.62 -5.43 -8.68
C VAL A 75 18.18 -4.90 -8.54
N MET A 76 17.25 -5.74 -8.10
CA MET A 76 15.87 -5.34 -7.85
C MET A 76 15.76 -4.28 -6.74
N LEU A 77 16.45 -4.46 -5.61
CA LEU A 77 16.49 -3.44 -4.55
C LEU A 77 17.09 -2.12 -5.03
N LYS A 78 18.15 -2.16 -5.84
CA LYS A 78 18.74 -0.95 -6.43
C LYS A 78 17.75 -0.25 -7.36
N PHE A 79 17.03 -1.00 -8.20
CA PHE A 79 15.99 -0.47 -9.08
C PHE A 79 14.86 0.18 -8.28
N PHE A 80 14.31 -0.52 -7.28
CA PHE A 80 13.26 0.03 -6.43
C PHE A 80 13.73 1.23 -5.64
N ALA A 81 14.95 1.25 -5.11
CA ALA A 81 15.48 2.44 -4.42
C ALA A 81 15.59 3.66 -5.34
N LYS A 82 15.82 3.46 -6.65
CA LYS A 82 15.92 4.55 -7.62
C LYS A 82 14.56 5.16 -7.98
N TYR A 83 13.55 4.33 -8.28
CA TYR A 83 12.28 4.79 -8.83
C TYR A 83 11.10 4.71 -7.85
N MET A 84 11.22 3.89 -6.83
CA MET A 84 10.24 3.74 -5.74
C MET A 84 10.88 4.04 -4.38
N GLY A 85 12.08 4.64 -4.36
CA GLY A 85 12.73 5.01 -3.12
C GLY A 85 12.09 6.23 -2.51
N TRP A 86 12.37 6.44 -1.23
CA TRP A 86 11.90 7.62 -0.50
C TRP A 86 12.21 8.93 -1.22
N ASN A 87 13.42 9.08 -1.76
CA ASN A 87 13.82 10.32 -2.44
C ASN A 87 13.00 10.59 -3.70
N SER A 88 12.53 9.54 -4.39
CA SER A 88 11.69 9.69 -5.58
C SER A 88 10.23 9.99 -5.23
N LEU A 89 9.74 9.49 -4.09
CA LEU A 89 8.30 9.53 -3.76
C LEU A 89 7.94 10.58 -2.71
N LYS A 90 8.90 11.08 -1.92
CA LYS A 90 8.66 12.00 -0.79
C LYS A 90 7.82 13.22 -1.20
N ALA A 91 8.18 13.88 -2.29
CA ALA A 91 7.48 15.08 -2.76
C ALA A 91 6.06 14.79 -3.24
N ASP A 92 5.85 13.68 -3.97
CA ASP A 92 4.51 13.30 -4.44
C ASP A 92 3.63 12.82 -3.28
N MET A 93 4.19 12.12 -2.30
CA MET A 93 3.48 11.81 -1.05
C MET A 93 3.08 13.09 -0.31
N ALA A 94 3.96 14.09 -0.24
CA ALA A 94 3.61 15.36 0.38
C ALA A 94 2.45 16.06 -0.34
N LYS A 95 2.39 16.03 -1.68
CA LYS A 95 1.25 16.56 -2.45
C LYS A 95 -0.06 15.88 -2.06
N ILE A 96 -0.04 14.55 -1.90
CA ILE A 96 -1.23 13.80 -1.48
C ILE A 96 -1.71 14.27 -0.11
N TYR A 97 -0.81 14.34 0.88
CA TYR A 97 -1.17 14.82 2.22
C TYR A 97 -1.63 16.29 2.20
N ALA A 98 -0.95 17.14 1.44
CA ALA A 98 -1.30 18.54 1.28
C ALA A 98 -2.68 18.74 0.65
N SER A 99 -3.15 17.80 -0.18
CA SER A 99 -4.50 17.87 -0.77
C SER A 99 -5.62 17.50 0.22
N LYS A 100 -5.30 16.86 1.35
CA LYS A 100 -6.28 16.28 2.29
C LYS A 100 -6.30 16.93 3.66
N PHE A 101 -5.19 17.51 4.08
CA PHE A 101 -5.06 18.09 5.42
C PHE A 101 -4.66 19.55 5.35
N THR A 102 -5.10 20.32 6.32
CA THR A 102 -4.60 21.66 6.63
C THR A 102 -3.26 21.57 7.38
N VAL A 103 -2.52 22.68 7.43
CA VAL A 103 -1.26 22.75 8.20
C VAL A 103 -1.51 22.43 9.68
N ALA A 104 -2.60 22.95 10.26
CA ALA A 104 -2.95 22.74 11.65
C ALA A 104 -3.24 21.26 11.96
N GLU A 105 -3.93 20.55 11.08
CA GLU A 105 -4.21 19.12 11.23
C GLU A 105 -2.93 18.29 11.12
N ILE A 106 -2.04 18.59 10.17
CA ILE A 106 -0.74 17.91 10.05
C ILE A 106 0.09 18.07 11.33
N LYS A 107 0.13 19.28 11.91
CA LYS A 107 0.83 19.53 13.18
C LYS A 107 0.22 18.72 14.34
N LYS A 108 -1.11 18.68 14.45
CA LYS A 108 -1.82 17.86 15.46
C LYS A 108 -1.53 16.36 15.28
N LEU A 109 -1.55 15.86 14.05
CA LEU A 109 -1.20 14.47 13.75
C LEU A 109 0.24 14.17 14.14
N THR A 110 1.17 15.07 13.82
CA THR A 110 2.58 14.92 14.18
C THR A 110 2.75 14.83 15.69
N ALA A 111 2.14 15.75 16.44
CA ALA A 111 2.17 15.74 17.90
C ALA A 111 1.59 14.45 18.47
N PHE A 112 0.47 13.97 17.93
CA PHE A 112 -0.12 12.70 18.36
C PHE A 112 0.83 11.52 18.12
N TYR A 113 1.41 11.39 16.93
CA TYR A 113 2.32 10.28 16.59
C TYR A 113 3.66 10.32 17.33
N GLN A 114 3.99 11.41 18.00
CA GLN A 114 5.15 11.50 18.90
C GLN A 114 4.83 10.98 20.32
N THR A 115 3.56 10.80 20.68
CA THR A 115 3.17 10.24 21.98
C THR A 115 3.38 8.72 22.02
N PRO A 116 3.57 8.10 23.21
CA PRO A 116 3.63 6.64 23.34
C PRO A 116 2.40 5.92 22.75
N LEU A 117 1.21 6.51 22.93
CA LEU A 117 -0.02 5.98 22.36
C LEU A 117 -0.03 6.08 20.84
N GLY A 118 0.33 7.24 20.27
CA GLY A 118 0.38 7.41 18.82
C GLY A 118 1.38 6.48 18.14
N ILE A 119 2.55 6.26 18.75
CA ILE A 119 3.53 5.27 18.28
C ILE A 119 2.92 3.86 18.31
N LYS A 120 2.28 3.47 19.42
CA LYS A 120 1.61 2.17 19.55
C LYS A 120 0.50 2.01 18.48
N THR A 121 -0.30 3.05 18.25
CA THR A 121 -1.35 3.08 17.24
C THR A 121 -0.79 2.91 15.83
N ALA A 122 0.29 3.61 15.49
CA ALA A 122 0.95 3.48 14.18
C ALA A 122 1.46 2.05 13.90
N LEU A 123 1.88 1.33 14.95
CA LEU A 123 2.35 -0.04 14.86
C LEU A 123 1.22 -1.08 14.80
N LEU A 124 0.16 -0.89 15.59
CA LEU A 124 -0.88 -1.90 15.78
C LEU A 124 -2.05 -1.79 14.79
N LEU A 125 -2.42 -0.60 14.31
CA LEU A 125 -3.58 -0.48 13.41
C LEU A 125 -3.48 -1.34 12.15
N PRO A 126 -2.34 -1.41 11.44
CA PRO A 126 -2.20 -2.32 10.30
C PRO A 126 -2.33 -3.80 10.68
N GLN A 127 -1.88 -4.18 11.88
CA GLN A 127 -1.97 -5.56 12.38
C GLN A 127 -3.43 -5.92 12.71
N LEU A 128 -4.13 -5.04 13.43
CA LEU A 128 -5.55 -5.20 13.74
C LEU A 128 -6.40 -5.30 12.46
N ALA A 129 -6.10 -4.48 11.45
CA ALA A 129 -6.77 -4.57 10.16
C ALA A 129 -6.52 -5.93 9.47
N ALA A 130 -5.29 -6.45 9.51
CA ALA A 130 -4.95 -7.76 8.95
C ALA A 130 -5.65 -8.91 9.71
N GLU A 131 -5.70 -8.84 11.05
CA GLU A 131 -6.41 -9.81 11.88
C GLU A 131 -7.92 -9.80 11.60
N GLY A 132 -8.51 -8.61 11.46
CA GLY A 132 -9.92 -8.44 11.08
C GLY A 132 -10.22 -9.04 9.70
N ALA A 133 -9.36 -8.78 8.71
CA ALA A 133 -9.50 -9.38 7.38
C ALA A 133 -9.40 -10.92 7.42
N ALA A 134 -8.44 -11.45 8.19
CA ALA A 134 -8.28 -12.90 8.37
C ALA A 134 -9.49 -13.52 9.07
N LEU A 135 -10.09 -12.84 10.06
CA LEU A 135 -11.33 -13.27 10.69
C LEU A 135 -12.48 -13.34 9.69
N GLY A 136 -12.66 -12.30 8.88
CA GLY A 136 -13.68 -12.27 7.81
C GLY A 136 -13.50 -13.42 6.83
N GLN A 137 -12.27 -13.66 6.37
CA GLN A 137 -11.95 -14.80 5.50
C GLN A 137 -12.33 -16.14 6.15
N ARG A 138 -11.97 -16.37 7.42
CA ARG A 138 -12.33 -17.60 8.13
C ARG A 138 -13.85 -17.78 8.23
N LYS A 139 -14.59 -16.71 8.53
CA LYS A 139 -16.05 -16.74 8.60
C LYS A 139 -16.67 -17.12 7.25
N VAL A 140 -16.21 -16.55 6.15
CA VAL A 140 -16.70 -16.92 4.81
C VAL A 140 -16.38 -18.38 4.49
N GLN A 141 -15.16 -18.83 4.76
CA GLN A 141 -14.75 -20.21 4.49
C GLN A 141 -15.58 -21.23 5.28
N ALA A 142 -15.83 -20.96 6.56
CA ALA A 142 -16.66 -21.82 7.41
C ALA A 142 -18.12 -21.91 6.94
N ASN A 143 -18.64 -20.87 6.29
CA ASN A 143 -20.04 -20.78 5.85
C ASN A 143 -20.21 -20.88 4.32
N LEU A 144 -19.17 -21.34 3.59
CA LEU A 144 -19.17 -21.37 2.13
C LEU A 144 -20.27 -22.28 1.56
N GLY A 145 -20.64 -23.35 2.28
CA GLY A 145 -21.71 -24.25 1.90
C GLY A 145 -23.09 -23.58 1.92
N GLU A 146 -23.37 -22.75 2.93
CA GLU A 146 -24.61 -21.98 3.03
C GLU A 146 -24.69 -20.96 1.90
N LEU A 147 -23.60 -20.20 1.67
CA LEU A 147 -23.52 -19.24 0.57
C LEU A 147 -23.83 -19.89 -0.79
N ARG A 148 -23.30 -21.09 -1.06
CA ARG A 148 -23.60 -21.84 -2.29
C ARG A 148 -25.10 -22.14 -2.42
N LYS A 149 -25.75 -22.59 -1.34
CA LYS A 149 -27.20 -22.85 -1.34
C LYS A 149 -28.00 -21.59 -1.64
N MET A 150 -27.63 -20.46 -1.03
CA MET A 150 -28.27 -19.16 -1.26
C MET A 150 -28.16 -18.73 -2.74
N ILE A 151 -26.98 -18.87 -3.35
CA ILE A 151 -26.76 -18.53 -4.76
C ILE A 151 -27.61 -19.41 -5.69
N VAL A 152 -27.71 -20.71 -5.42
CA VAL A 152 -28.55 -21.63 -6.20
C VAL A 152 -30.03 -21.23 -6.11
N ALA A 153 -30.52 -20.95 -4.90
CA ALA A 153 -31.89 -20.53 -4.68
C ALA A 153 -32.21 -19.21 -5.40
N GLU A 154 -31.32 -18.23 -5.35
CA GLU A 154 -31.51 -16.95 -6.03
C GLU A 154 -31.48 -17.10 -7.56
N THR A 155 -30.60 -17.94 -8.08
CA THR A 155 -30.54 -18.24 -9.52
C THR A 155 -31.85 -18.86 -10.02
N ALA A 156 -32.46 -19.75 -9.24
CA ALA A 156 -33.76 -20.33 -9.59
C ALA A 156 -34.87 -19.26 -9.64
N LYS A 157 -34.91 -18.34 -8.66
CA LYS A 157 -35.85 -17.22 -8.64
C LYS A 157 -35.70 -16.30 -9.85
N ILE A 158 -34.46 -15.96 -10.22
CA ILE A 158 -34.18 -15.11 -11.39
C ILE A 158 -34.67 -15.77 -12.68
N LYS A 159 -34.48 -17.08 -12.84
CA LYS A 159 -34.96 -17.82 -14.02
C LYS A 159 -36.48 -17.88 -14.09
N ALA A 160 -37.18 -18.03 -12.96
CA ALA A 160 -38.64 -18.10 -12.92
C ALA A 160 -39.33 -16.74 -13.18
N LYS A 161 -38.59 -15.63 -13.13
CA LYS A 161 -39.08 -14.28 -13.46
C LYS A 161 -38.86 -13.87 -14.92
N LYS A 162 -38.19 -14.71 -15.71
CA LYS A 162 -38.03 -14.55 -17.16
C LYS A 162 -39.03 -15.45 -17.87
#